data_AF-A0A9E3YCF6-F1
#
_entry.id   AF-A0A9E3YCF6-F1
#
_cell.length_a   1.000
_cell.length_b   1.000
_cell.length_c   1.000
_cell.angle_alpha   90.00
_cell.angle_beta   90.00
_cell.angle_gamma   90.00
#
_symmetry.space_group_name_H-M   'P 1'
#
loop_
_entity.id
_entity.type
_entity.pdbx_description
1 polymer ?
#
loop_
_entity_poly.entity_id
_entity_poly.type
_entity_poly.pdbx_seq_one_letter_code
_entity_poly.pdbx_strand_id
1 'polypeptide(L)'
;MARLTVKDLLDAKGTRRFCQVYIRNAKEAAACNAAGVDMVIHWEGGDIAAVRAAAPDTFLTVGLVYGRHASIPEALGAAYRALELGADAVYCPQSLAYVEAFAAEAIPTVGHVGFVPYKRTWVGGFKAVGKTADDAWRIYRDALAYQDAGAFAVEIEIVPAPVAAEISSRLDLLTIGMGAGS
;
A
#
# COMPACT_ATOMS: atom_id res chain seq x y z
N MET A 1 -16.60 -14.69 -3.28
CA MET A 1 -17.15 -13.42 -2.72
C MET A 1 -17.03 -12.36 -3.80
N ALA A 2 -17.79 -11.28 -3.78
CA ALA A 2 -17.49 -10.19 -4.73
C ALA A 2 -16.14 -9.57 -4.40
N ARG A 3 -15.32 -9.31 -5.43
CA ARG A 3 -14.04 -8.60 -5.29
C ARG A 3 -14.26 -7.22 -4.68
N LEU A 4 -13.53 -6.91 -3.61
CA LEU A 4 -13.58 -5.59 -2.97
C LEU A 4 -13.16 -4.49 -3.94
N THR A 5 -13.73 -3.31 -3.76
CA THR A 5 -13.31 -2.07 -4.44
C THR A 5 -12.64 -1.11 -3.46
N VAL A 6 -11.95 -0.09 -3.98
CA VAL A 6 -11.41 1.00 -3.15
C VAL A 6 -12.52 1.64 -2.30
N LYS A 7 -13.72 1.79 -2.87
CA LYS A 7 -14.87 2.34 -2.14
C LYS A 7 -15.27 1.44 -0.96
N ASP A 8 -15.36 0.12 -1.19
CA ASP A 8 -15.70 -0.83 -0.11
C ASP A 8 -14.67 -0.79 1.03
N LEU A 9 -13.38 -0.64 0.68
CA LEU A 9 -12.30 -0.53 1.65
C LEU A 9 -12.42 0.76 2.48
N LEU A 10 -12.68 1.90 1.83
CA LEU A 10 -12.82 3.20 2.49
C LEU A 10 -14.08 3.28 3.35
N ASP A 11 -15.23 2.84 2.84
CA ASP A 11 -16.50 2.83 3.57
C ASP A 11 -16.44 1.97 4.84
N ALA A 12 -15.59 0.93 4.84
CA ALA A 12 -15.41 0.03 5.96
C ALA A 12 -14.37 0.49 6.99
N LYS A 13 -13.71 1.63 6.75
CA LYS A 13 -12.72 2.18 7.68
C LYS A 13 -13.35 2.42 9.06
N GLY A 14 -12.68 1.94 10.10
CA GLY A 14 -13.15 2.03 11.49
C GLY A 14 -14.22 1.00 11.87
N THR A 15 -14.78 0.26 10.92
CA THR A 15 -15.82 -0.76 11.18
C THR A 15 -15.36 -2.19 10.90
N ARG A 16 -14.43 -2.38 9.94
CA ARG A 16 -13.83 -3.68 9.62
C ARG A 16 -12.32 -3.56 9.49
N ARG A 17 -11.62 -4.62 9.90
CA ARG A 17 -10.19 -4.82 9.61
C ARG A 17 -10.05 -5.79 8.45
N PHE A 18 -9.15 -5.46 7.53
CA PHE A 18 -8.82 -6.30 6.38
C PHE A 18 -7.47 -6.96 6.58
N CYS A 19 -7.33 -8.19 6.10
CA CYS A 19 -6.07 -8.92 6.06
C CYS A 19 -5.41 -8.75 4.69
N GLN A 20 -4.16 -8.27 4.69
CA GLN A 20 -3.32 -8.21 3.49
C GLN A 20 -2.15 -9.18 3.58
N VAL A 21 -1.88 -9.92 2.49
CA VAL A 21 -0.76 -10.86 2.40
C VAL A 21 0.12 -10.57 1.18
N TYR A 22 1.44 -10.53 1.37
CA TYR A 22 2.39 -10.49 0.25
C TYR A 22 2.51 -11.87 -0.39
N ILE A 23 2.37 -11.93 -1.71
CA ILE A 23 2.43 -13.16 -2.51
C ILE A 23 3.48 -13.07 -3.61
N ARG A 24 4.02 -14.21 -4.00
CA ARG A 24 5.12 -14.33 -4.98
C ARG A 24 4.71 -14.96 -6.30
N ASN A 25 3.57 -15.66 -6.35
CA ASN A 25 3.13 -16.41 -7.53
C ASN A 25 1.64 -16.79 -7.44
N ALA A 26 1.12 -17.34 -8.54
CA ALA A 26 -0.27 -17.77 -8.67
C ALA A 26 -0.67 -18.87 -7.66
N LYS A 27 0.25 -19.75 -7.22
CA LYS A 27 -0.07 -20.78 -6.23
C LYS A 27 -0.38 -20.17 -4.86
N GLU A 28 0.39 -19.17 -4.45
CA GLU A 28 0.13 -18.43 -3.22
C GLU A 28 -1.14 -17.58 -3.33
N ALA A 29 -1.38 -16.97 -4.50
CA ALA A 29 -2.62 -16.24 -4.78
C ALA A 29 -3.85 -17.14 -4.64
N ALA A 30 -3.84 -18.33 -5.26
CA ALA A 30 -4.93 -19.31 -5.17
C ALA A 30 -5.20 -19.74 -3.71
N ALA A 31 -4.14 -19.94 -2.92
CA ALA A 31 -4.27 -20.27 -1.51
C ALA A 31 -4.91 -19.13 -0.70
N CYS A 32 -4.50 -17.88 -0.94
CA CYS A 32 -5.09 -16.71 -0.29
C CYS A 32 -6.57 -16.53 -0.66
N ASN A 33 -6.91 -16.69 -1.94
CA ASN A 33 -8.28 -16.62 -2.42
C ASN A 33 -9.16 -17.71 -1.79
N ALA A 34 -8.70 -18.96 -1.75
CA ALA A 34 -9.40 -20.07 -1.11
C ALA A 34 -9.57 -19.88 0.41
N ALA A 35 -8.61 -19.22 1.06
CA ALA A 35 -8.67 -18.90 2.48
C ALA A 35 -9.53 -17.66 2.80
N GLY A 36 -10.03 -16.94 1.79
CA GLY A 36 -10.81 -15.72 1.99
C GLY A 36 -9.99 -14.53 2.49
N VAL A 37 -8.70 -14.46 2.14
CA VAL A 37 -7.87 -13.28 2.39
C VAL A 37 -8.44 -12.10 1.60
N ASP A 38 -8.57 -10.94 2.27
CA ASP A 38 -9.22 -9.76 1.69
C ASP A 38 -8.40 -9.11 0.58
N MET A 39 -7.10 -8.94 0.84
CA MET A 39 -6.17 -8.19 0.00
C MET A 39 -4.87 -8.97 -0.18
N VAL A 40 -4.29 -8.90 -1.37
CA VAL A 40 -2.94 -9.41 -1.64
C VAL A 40 -2.11 -8.33 -2.31
N ILE A 41 -0.81 -8.35 -2.04
CA ILE A 41 0.16 -7.51 -2.73
C ILE A 41 1.17 -8.39 -3.47
N HIS A 42 1.41 -8.07 -4.73
CA HIS A 42 2.38 -8.74 -5.60
C HIS A 42 3.35 -7.72 -6.19
N TRP A 43 4.56 -8.14 -6.56
CA TRP A 43 5.54 -7.24 -7.17
C TRP A 43 5.34 -7.16 -8.69
N GLU A 44 5.60 -6.00 -9.29
CA GLU A 44 5.31 -5.73 -10.71
C GLU A 44 6.10 -6.61 -11.71
N GLY A 45 7.20 -7.25 -11.29
CA GLY A 45 8.01 -8.09 -12.18
C GLY A 45 7.60 -9.56 -12.21
N GLY A 46 6.56 -9.95 -11.47
CA GLY A 46 5.97 -11.28 -11.53
C GLY A 46 4.85 -11.39 -12.57
N ASP A 47 4.26 -12.58 -12.67
CA ASP A 47 3.14 -12.84 -13.59
C ASP A 47 1.81 -12.38 -12.98
N ILE A 48 1.51 -11.08 -13.15
CA ILE A 48 0.31 -10.43 -12.61
C ILE A 48 -0.97 -11.07 -13.17
N ALA A 49 -1.00 -11.42 -14.45
CA ALA A 49 -2.17 -12.03 -15.08
C ALA A 49 -2.46 -13.42 -14.50
N ALA A 50 -1.43 -14.25 -14.30
CA ALA A 50 -1.60 -15.55 -13.65
C ALA A 50 -2.04 -15.39 -12.18
N VAL A 51 -1.51 -14.40 -11.47
CA VAL A 51 -1.92 -14.08 -10.09
C VAL A 51 -3.40 -13.67 -10.04
N ARG A 52 -3.85 -12.76 -10.91
CA ARG A 52 -5.26 -12.38 -11.01
C ARG A 52 -6.14 -13.58 -11.34
N ALA A 53 -5.77 -14.39 -12.32
CA ALA A 53 -6.54 -15.57 -12.69
C ALA A 53 -6.71 -16.57 -11.53
N ALA A 54 -5.68 -16.70 -10.68
CA ALA A 54 -5.69 -17.56 -9.51
C ALA A 54 -6.48 -17.00 -8.30
N ALA A 55 -6.60 -15.66 -8.21
CA ALA A 55 -7.31 -14.96 -7.14
C ALA A 55 -8.31 -13.93 -7.70
N PRO A 56 -9.40 -14.37 -8.33
CA PRO A 56 -10.36 -13.47 -8.97
C PRO A 56 -11.14 -12.60 -7.98
N ASP A 57 -11.32 -13.08 -6.75
CA ASP A 57 -12.17 -12.42 -5.74
C ASP A 57 -11.36 -11.57 -4.74
N THR A 58 -10.03 -11.67 -4.75
CA THR A 58 -9.17 -10.93 -3.82
C THR A 58 -8.75 -9.58 -4.40
N PHE A 59 -8.70 -8.54 -3.57
CA PHE A 59 -8.18 -7.22 -3.96
C PHE A 59 -6.67 -7.32 -4.21
N LEU A 60 -6.21 -6.99 -5.42
CA LEU A 60 -4.82 -7.13 -5.84
C LEU A 60 -4.13 -5.76 -5.95
N THR A 61 -3.19 -5.51 -5.05
CA THR A 61 -2.26 -4.38 -5.17
C THR A 61 -0.98 -4.85 -5.87
N VAL A 62 -0.46 -4.07 -6.82
CA VAL A 62 0.85 -4.33 -7.44
C VAL A 62 1.88 -3.30 -6.99
N GLY A 63 2.95 -3.77 -6.34
CA GLY A 63 4.07 -2.94 -5.92
C GLY A 63 5.00 -2.58 -7.06
N LEU A 64 5.07 -1.28 -7.36
CA LEU A 64 6.07 -0.72 -8.25
C LEU A 64 7.43 -0.73 -7.55
N VAL A 65 8.47 -1.21 -8.23
CA VAL A 65 9.80 -1.35 -7.63
C VAL A 65 10.42 0.03 -7.43
N TYR A 66 10.75 0.34 -6.17
CA TYR A 66 11.41 1.58 -5.81
C TYR A 66 12.69 1.79 -6.64
N GLY A 67 12.80 2.96 -7.29
CA GLY A 67 13.96 3.35 -8.10
C GLY A 67 14.04 2.71 -9.49
N ARG A 68 13.09 1.86 -9.90
CA ARG A 68 13.06 1.30 -11.26
C ARG A 68 12.56 2.30 -12.29
N HIS A 69 11.51 3.04 -11.96
CA HIS A 69 10.89 4.04 -12.83
C HIS A 69 11.49 5.40 -12.48
N ALA A 70 12.37 5.91 -13.33
CA ALA A 70 13.19 7.08 -13.06
C ALA A 70 12.41 8.40 -13.28
N SER A 71 11.24 8.33 -13.89
CA SER A 71 10.38 9.48 -14.14
C SER A 71 8.91 9.15 -13.92
N ILE A 72 8.09 10.20 -13.69
CA ILE A 72 6.64 10.08 -13.55
C ILE A 72 6.00 9.41 -14.78
N PRO A 73 6.33 9.77 -16.04
CA PRO A 73 5.78 9.08 -17.21
C PRO A 73 6.09 7.58 -17.26
N GLU A 74 7.31 7.16 -16.89
CA GLU A 74 7.66 5.74 -16.81
C GLU A 74 6.83 5.02 -15.75
N ALA A 75 6.68 5.65 -14.57
CA ALA A 75 5.92 5.07 -13.48
C ALA A 75 4.41 5.00 -13.78
N LEU A 76 3.87 5.99 -14.49
CA LEU A 76 2.50 5.97 -15.01
C LEU A 76 2.31 4.82 -16.00
N GLY A 77 3.26 4.63 -16.94
CA GLY A 77 3.24 3.50 -17.87
C GLY A 77 3.23 2.15 -17.14
N ALA A 78 4.03 2.01 -16.08
CA ALA A 78 4.06 0.80 -15.26
C ALA A 78 2.77 0.59 -14.47
N ALA A 79 2.20 1.65 -13.89
CA ALA A 79 0.92 1.60 -13.19
C ALA A 79 -0.22 1.18 -14.13
N TYR A 80 -0.32 1.79 -15.31
CA TYR A 80 -1.30 1.40 -16.32
C TYR A 80 -1.13 -0.04 -16.77
N ARG A 81 0.10 -0.49 -16.98
CA ARG A 81 0.38 -1.88 -17.31
C ARG A 81 -0.08 -2.85 -16.21
N ALA A 82 0.13 -2.50 -14.94
CA ALA A 82 -0.34 -3.32 -13.82
C ALA A 82 -1.87 -3.42 -13.78
N LEU A 83 -2.58 -2.29 -13.99
CA LEU A 83 -4.04 -2.26 -14.07
C LEU A 83 -4.58 -3.09 -15.25
N GLU A 84 -3.97 -2.97 -16.43
CA GLU A 84 -4.30 -3.76 -17.62
C GLU A 84 -4.17 -5.27 -17.35
N LEU A 85 -3.17 -5.66 -16.57
CA LEU A 85 -2.93 -7.05 -16.16
C LEU A 85 -3.82 -7.53 -15.00
N GLY A 86 -4.67 -6.66 -14.46
CA GLY A 86 -5.69 -7.03 -13.48
C GLY A 86 -5.41 -6.59 -12.04
N ALA A 87 -4.44 -5.71 -11.80
CA ALA A 87 -4.30 -5.03 -10.51
C ALA A 87 -5.53 -4.14 -10.24
N ASP A 88 -5.95 -4.05 -8.98
CA ASP A 88 -6.97 -3.12 -8.50
C ASP A 88 -6.36 -1.80 -8.01
N ALA A 89 -5.08 -1.84 -7.61
CA ALA A 89 -4.32 -0.70 -7.12
C ALA A 89 -2.82 -0.89 -7.38
N VAL A 90 -2.07 0.21 -7.26
CA VAL A 90 -0.59 0.18 -7.23
C VAL A 90 -0.07 0.60 -5.86
N TYR A 91 1.09 0.07 -5.48
CA TYR A 91 1.83 0.51 -4.31
C TYR A 91 3.06 1.28 -4.77
N CYS A 92 3.21 2.52 -4.29
CA CYS A 92 4.24 3.45 -4.73
C CYS A 92 4.96 4.09 -3.53
N PRO A 93 6.15 3.60 -3.15
CA PRO A 93 6.92 4.15 -2.04
C PRO A 93 7.82 5.33 -2.45
N GLN A 94 7.63 5.89 -3.66
CA GLN A 94 8.40 7.03 -4.19
C GLN A 94 7.95 8.37 -3.58
N SER A 95 8.27 9.52 -4.20
CA SER A 95 7.86 10.83 -3.69
C SER A 95 6.37 11.12 -3.93
N LEU A 96 5.83 12.09 -3.19
CA LEU A 96 4.43 12.53 -3.33
C LEU A 96 4.07 12.94 -4.75
N ALA A 97 5.02 13.51 -5.52
CA ALA A 97 4.81 13.87 -6.92
C ALA A 97 4.39 12.69 -7.81
N TYR A 98 4.84 11.46 -7.51
CA TYR A 98 4.36 10.27 -8.22
C TYR A 98 2.93 9.93 -7.84
N VAL A 99 2.59 10.04 -6.55
CA VAL A 99 1.24 9.78 -6.04
C VAL A 99 0.24 10.79 -6.58
N GLU A 100 0.60 12.08 -6.60
CA GLU A 100 -0.21 13.15 -7.20
C GLU A 100 -0.47 12.88 -8.69
N ALA A 101 0.55 12.46 -9.43
CA ALA A 101 0.39 12.10 -10.84
C ALA A 101 -0.53 10.89 -11.05
N PHE A 102 -0.44 9.88 -10.17
CA PHE A 102 -1.35 8.73 -10.22
C PHE A 102 -2.78 9.12 -9.86
N ALA A 103 -2.96 9.97 -8.85
CA ALA A 103 -4.26 10.48 -8.45
C ALA A 103 -4.92 11.34 -9.54
N ALA A 104 -4.15 12.16 -10.27
CA ALA A 104 -4.63 12.94 -11.42
C ALA A 104 -5.24 12.05 -12.53
N GLU A 105 -4.73 10.83 -12.66
CA GLU A 105 -5.20 9.81 -13.61
C GLU A 105 -6.20 8.82 -12.97
N ALA A 106 -6.66 9.09 -11.74
CA ALA A 106 -7.55 8.24 -10.96
C ALA A 106 -7.02 6.80 -10.71
N ILE A 107 -5.70 6.62 -10.67
CA ILE A 107 -5.06 5.34 -10.36
C ILE A 107 -5.03 5.15 -8.82
N PRO A 108 -5.68 4.11 -8.27
CA PRO A 108 -5.66 3.85 -6.84
C PRO A 108 -4.25 3.54 -6.35
N THR A 109 -3.74 4.36 -5.45
CA THR A 109 -2.36 4.28 -4.98
C THR A 109 -2.27 4.08 -3.47
N VAL A 110 -1.44 3.12 -3.06
CA VAL A 110 -1.00 2.91 -1.67
C VAL A 110 0.38 3.55 -1.47
N GLY A 111 0.49 4.46 -0.51
CA GLY A 111 1.76 5.04 -0.07
C GLY A 111 2.46 4.24 1.03
N HIS A 112 3.60 4.73 1.53
CA HIS A 112 4.33 4.10 2.64
C HIS A 112 5.01 5.14 3.55
N VAL A 113 4.72 5.07 4.85
CA VAL A 113 5.31 5.87 5.93
C VAL A 113 5.82 5.00 7.09
N GLY A 114 6.54 5.61 8.04
CA GLY A 114 7.20 4.86 9.11
C GLY A 114 8.55 4.33 8.64
N PHE A 115 8.84 3.06 8.92
CA PHE A 115 10.07 2.41 8.47
C PHE A 115 9.92 1.97 7.01
N VAL A 116 10.42 2.77 6.07
CA VAL A 116 10.46 2.39 4.65
C VAL A 116 11.76 1.64 4.35
N PRO A 117 11.74 0.32 4.02
CA PRO A 117 12.97 -0.49 3.92
C PRO A 117 14.01 0.05 2.93
N TYR A 118 13.57 0.61 1.81
CA TYR A 118 14.45 1.19 0.79
C TYR A 118 15.12 2.50 1.24
N LYS A 119 14.58 3.13 2.30
CA LYS A 119 15.10 4.36 2.92
C LYS A 119 15.83 4.06 4.25
N ARG A 120 16.14 2.79 4.57
CA ARG A 120 16.77 2.37 5.83
C ARG A 120 18.07 3.10 6.20
N THR A 121 18.81 3.60 5.23
CA THR A 121 20.07 4.33 5.47
C THR A 121 19.83 5.69 6.13
N TRP A 122 18.69 6.33 5.84
CA TRP A 122 18.28 7.60 6.46
C TRP A 122 17.93 7.45 7.95
N VAL A 123 17.56 6.24 8.37
CA VAL A 123 17.14 5.93 9.75
C VAL A 123 18.16 5.04 10.50
N GLY A 124 19.34 4.83 9.92
CA GLY A 124 20.44 4.11 10.58
C GLY A 124 20.25 2.60 10.69
N GLY A 125 19.66 1.97 9.67
CA GLY A 125 19.48 0.52 9.56
C GLY A 125 18.03 0.06 9.76
N PHE A 126 17.83 -1.24 9.97
CA PHE A 126 16.51 -1.81 10.27
C PHE A 126 16.14 -1.50 11.73
N LYS A 127 15.45 -0.38 11.95
CA LYS A 127 15.08 0.10 13.28
C LYS A 127 13.64 0.59 13.27
N ALA A 128 12.95 0.31 14.37
CA ALA A 128 11.66 0.91 14.66
C ALA A 128 11.76 2.43 14.80
N VAL A 129 10.81 3.13 14.19
CA VAL A 129 10.65 4.60 14.20
C VAL A 129 9.36 4.99 14.93
N GLY A 130 9.11 6.28 15.13
CA GLY A 130 7.96 6.80 15.87
C GLY A 130 8.06 6.63 17.38
N LYS A 131 9.26 6.49 17.94
CA LYS A 131 9.48 6.26 19.38
C LYS A 131 9.47 7.53 20.23
N THR A 132 9.67 8.68 19.60
CA THR A 132 9.62 9.99 20.24
C THR A 132 8.42 10.78 19.69
N ALA A 133 7.97 11.79 20.43
CA ALA A 133 6.85 12.63 20.00
C ALA A 133 7.13 13.30 18.65
N ASP A 134 8.35 13.81 18.44
CA ASP A 134 8.74 14.45 17.17
C ASP A 134 8.74 13.48 16.00
N ASP A 135 9.20 12.25 16.22
CA ASP A 135 9.26 11.21 15.19
C ASP A 135 7.85 10.72 14.83
N ALA A 136 6.99 10.52 15.84
CA ALA A 136 5.57 10.21 15.65
C ALA A 136 4.84 11.33 14.89
N TRP A 137 5.09 12.59 15.24
CA TRP A 137 4.52 13.75 14.56
C TRP A 137 4.96 13.85 13.10
N ARG A 138 6.24 13.55 12.81
CA ARG A 138 6.73 13.48 11.42
C ARG A 138 6.00 12.41 10.62
N ILE A 139 5.85 11.20 11.16
CA ILE A 139 5.16 10.10 10.48
C ILE A 139 3.68 10.46 10.22
N TYR A 140 3.01 11.09 11.18
CA TYR A 140 1.65 11.60 10.98
C TYR A 140 1.59 12.59 9.81
N ARG A 141 2.50 13.57 9.78
CA ARG A 141 2.55 14.57 8.71
C ARG A 141 2.85 13.95 7.35
N ASP A 142 3.75 12.97 7.30
CA ASP A 142 4.05 12.24 6.06
C ASP A 142 2.80 11.48 5.58
N ALA A 143 2.06 10.83 6.50
CA ALA A 143 0.84 10.10 6.17
C ALA A 143 -0.29 11.02 5.68
N LEU A 144 -0.46 12.18 6.33
CA LEU A 144 -1.38 13.22 5.89
C LEU A 144 -1.00 13.76 4.51
N ALA A 145 0.29 13.93 4.24
CA ALA A 145 0.75 14.38 2.93
C ALA A 145 0.44 13.37 1.81
N TYR A 146 0.49 12.06 2.09
CA TYR A 146 0.02 11.04 1.14
C TYR A 146 -1.50 11.10 0.93
N GLN A 147 -2.28 11.39 1.97
CA GLN A 147 -3.72 11.64 1.84
C GLN A 147 -4.01 12.84 0.94
N ASP A 148 -3.35 13.95 1.20
CA ASP A 148 -3.51 15.19 0.42
C ASP A 148 -3.05 15.00 -1.04
N ALA A 149 -2.06 14.15 -1.27
CA ALA A 149 -1.60 13.75 -2.61
C ALA A 149 -2.59 12.84 -3.37
N GLY A 150 -3.64 12.34 -2.71
CA GLY A 150 -4.67 11.50 -3.33
C GLY A 150 -4.46 9.99 -3.19
N ALA A 151 -3.57 9.53 -2.30
CA ALA A 151 -3.51 8.11 -1.97
C ALA A 151 -4.80 7.66 -1.26
N PHE A 152 -5.33 6.50 -1.63
CA PHE A 152 -6.50 5.93 -0.91
C PHE A 152 -6.09 5.17 0.34
N ALA A 153 -4.82 4.76 0.42
CA ALA A 153 -4.27 4.07 1.56
C ALA A 153 -2.78 4.39 1.78
N VAL A 154 -2.30 4.14 2.99
CA VAL A 154 -0.88 4.22 3.33
C VAL A 154 -0.48 3.03 4.19
N GLU A 155 0.66 2.42 3.89
CA GLU A 155 1.30 1.46 4.77
C GLU A 155 2.04 2.18 5.91
N ILE A 156 1.87 1.68 7.13
CA ILE A 156 2.59 2.13 8.33
C ILE A 156 3.42 0.95 8.83
N GLU A 157 4.75 1.03 8.65
CA GLU A 157 5.66 -0.08 8.95
C GLU A 157 6.54 0.21 10.19
N ILE A 158 6.62 -0.76 11.11
CA ILE A 158 7.46 -0.76 12.32
C ILE A 158 7.37 0.56 13.12
N VAL A 159 6.13 0.93 13.47
CA VAL A 159 5.77 2.07 14.33
C VAL A 159 5.08 1.53 15.60
N PRO A 160 5.33 2.08 16.80
CA PRO A 160 4.62 1.67 18.01
C PRO A 160 3.11 1.64 17.83
N ALA A 161 2.47 0.55 18.25
CA ALA A 161 1.02 0.34 18.10
C ALA A 161 0.14 1.53 18.54
N PRO A 162 0.36 2.16 19.72
CA PRO A 162 -0.46 3.32 20.10
C PRO A 162 -0.26 4.54 19.19
N VAL A 163 0.94 4.71 18.61
CA VAL A 163 1.20 5.79 17.64
C VAL A 163 0.48 5.50 16.31
N ALA A 164 0.60 4.27 15.79
CA ALA A 164 -0.06 3.89 14.56
C ALA A 164 -1.60 3.97 14.66
N ALA A 165 -2.17 3.57 15.80
CA ALA A 165 -3.60 3.69 16.08
C ALA A 165 -4.06 5.17 16.09
N GLU A 166 -3.30 6.05 16.74
CA GLU A 166 -3.59 7.49 16.78
C GLU A 166 -3.45 8.16 15.41
N ILE A 167 -2.49 7.73 14.59
CA ILE A 167 -2.37 8.21 13.21
C ILE A 167 -3.57 7.74 12.39
N SER A 168 -3.95 6.46 12.50
CA SER A 168 -5.06 5.88 11.74
C SER A 168 -6.41 6.56 12.02
N SER A 169 -6.66 6.95 13.27
CA SER A 169 -7.90 7.64 13.67
C SER A 169 -8.01 9.08 13.17
N ARG A 170 -6.89 9.71 12.77
CA ARG A 170 -6.82 11.09 12.30
C ARG A 170 -6.84 11.25 10.78
N LEU A 171 -6.66 10.15 10.05
CA LEU A 171 -6.64 10.13 8.60
C LEU A 171 -7.98 9.63 8.08
N ASP A 172 -8.40 10.12 6.92
CA ASP A 172 -9.55 9.65 6.16
C ASP A 172 -9.17 8.44 5.28
N LEU A 173 -7.93 8.37 4.79
CA LEU A 173 -7.43 7.24 4.01
C LEU A 173 -7.29 5.95 4.84
N LEU A 174 -7.23 4.79 4.18
CA LEU A 174 -7.03 3.51 4.84
C LEU A 174 -5.57 3.36 5.32
N THR A 175 -5.34 2.90 6.55
CA THR A 175 -3.99 2.56 7.02
C THR A 175 -3.76 1.05 7.00
N ILE A 176 -2.68 0.60 6.38
CA ILE A 176 -2.26 -0.81 6.35
C ILE A 176 -1.07 -0.97 7.30
N GLY A 177 -1.23 -1.73 8.39
CA GLY A 177 -0.17 -1.88 9.38
C GLY A 177 0.75 -3.08 9.11
N MET A 178 2.07 -2.89 9.17
CA MET A 178 3.05 -3.98 9.18
C MET A 178 4.01 -3.82 10.35
N GLY A 179 3.87 -4.67 11.37
CA GLY A 179 4.60 -4.47 12.63
C GLY A 179 4.18 -3.19 13.37
N ALA A 180 2.91 -2.77 13.19
CA ALA A 180 2.36 -1.52 13.72
C ALA A 180 1.15 -1.71 14.65
N GLY A 181 0.98 -2.90 15.24
CA GLY A 181 -0.18 -3.23 16.09
C GLY A 181 -1.38 -3.76 15.31
N SER A 182 -2.57 -3.71 15.95
CA SER A 182 -3.82 -4.30 15.46
C SER A 182 -4.99 -3.32 15.47
#